data_AF-A0A819GW63-F1
#
_entry.id   AF-A0A819GW63-F1
#
_cell.length_a   1.000
_cell.length_b   1.000
_cell.length_c   1.000
_cell.angle_alpha   90.00
_cell.angle_beta   90.00
_cell.angle_gamma   90.00
#
_symmetry.space_group_name_H-M   'P 1'
#
loop_
_entity.id
_entity.type
_entity.pdbx_description
1 polymer ?
#
loop_
_entity_poly.entity_id
_entity_poly.type
_entity_poly.pdbx_seq_one_letter_code
_entity_poly.pdbx_strand_id
1 'polypeptide(L)'
;MYKLAATNGYTWNYVIYIGEQESMAGVGHAQAIVMKLLDGLDGCYRTVVADNFFTSISLAKYLLEHDTYLIGTLRSNRVGSGTKVLEDNLSRGEVYGLQSQDGIKLI
;
A
#
# COMPACT_ATOMS: atom_id res chain seq x y z
N MET A 1 -16.86 -5.67 1.82
CA MET A 1 -15.95 -6.73 2.27
C MET A 1 -14.58 -6.45 1.68
N TYR A 2 -13.53 -6.67 2.46
CA TYR A 2 -12.13 -6.64 2.03
C TYR A 2 -11.59 -8.07 2.05
N LYS A 3 -10.68 -8.40 1.14
CA LYS A 3 -10.21 -9.77 0.93
C LYS A 3 -8.74 -9.76 0.52
N LEU A 4 -7.95 -10.65 1.09
CA LEU A 4 -6.61 -10.98 0.64
C LEU A 4 -6.63 -12.38 0.00
N ALA A 5 -6.09 -12.48 -1.21
CA ALA A 5 -5.99 -13.74 -1.92
C ALA A 5 -4.64 -13.86 -2.62
N ALA A 6 -4.17 -15.10 -2.73
CA ALA A 6 -3.03 -15.45 -3.56
C ALA A 6 -3.43 -15.45 -5.05
N THR A 7 -2.43 -15.41 -5.92
CA THR A 7 -2.59 -15.39 -7.39
C THR A 7 -3.27 -16.65 -7.94
N ASN A 8 -3.25 -17.76 -7.20
CA ASN A 8 -3.95 -19.00 -7.53
C ASN A 8 -5.44 -19.00 -7.10
N GLY A 9 -5.95 -17.88 -6.57
CA GLY A 9 -7.32 -17.75 -6.09
C GLY A 9 -7.56 -18.19 -4.65
N TYR A 10 -6.55 -18.73 -3.96
CA TYR A 10 -6.68 -19.09 -2.55
C TYR A 10 -6.91 -17.84 -1.70
N THR A 11 -7.96 -17.85 -0.88
CA THR A 11 -8.29 -16.73 0.00
C THR A 11 -7.61 -16.94 1.34
N TRP A 12 -6.70 -16.03 1.71
CA TRP A 12 -6.04 -16.08 3.01
C TRP A 12 -6.96 -15.58 4.12
N ASN A 13 -7.45 -14.36 3.97
CA ASN A 13 -8.24 -13.69 4.99
C ASN A 13 -9.24 -12.71 4.35
N TYR A 14 -10.29 -12.36 5.10
CA TYR A 14 -11.27 -11.36 4.71
C TYR A 14 -11.78 -10.58 5.92
N VAL A 15 -12.16 -9.32 5.69
CA VAL A 15 -12.74 -8.45 6.70
C VAL A 15 -14.09 -7.95 6.19
N ILE A 16 -15.15 -8.14 6.98
CA ILE A 16 -16.47 -7.60 6.66
C ILE A 16 -16.49 -6.12 7.06
N TYR A 17 -16.88 -5.25 6.12
CA TYR A 17 -17.09 -3.84 6.40
C TYR A 17 -18.52 -3.62 6.86
N ILE A 18 -18.68 -3.11 8.08
CA ILE A 18 -19.99 -2.92 8.74
C ILE A 18 -20.34 -1.44 8.98
N GLY A 19 -19.59 -0.51 8.38
CA GLY A 19 -19.82 0.94 8.50
C GLY A 19 -18.96 1.63 9.55
N GLU A 20 -18.90 1.08 10.77
CA GLU A 20 -18.09 1.61 11.87
C GLU A 20 -17.15 0.53 12.40
N GLN A 21 -15.87 0.86 12.57
CA GLN A 21 -14.85 -0.09 13.01
C GLN A 21 -13.85 0.60 13.93
N GLU A 22 -13.31 -0.16 14.88
CA GLU A 22 -12.27 0.31 15.80
C GLU A 22 -11.13 0.97 15.01
N SER A 23 -10.95 2.26 15.29
CA SER A 23 -9.78 2.99 14.86
C SER A 23 -8.60 2.52 15.68
N MET A 24 -7.57 2.00 15.02
CA MET A 24 -6.27 1.90 15.67
C MET A 24 -5.70 3.32 15.77
N ALA A 25 -5.43 3.78 17.00
CA ALA A 25 -4.98 5.13 17.24
C ALA A 25 -3.74 5.45 16.36
N GLY A 26 -3.84 6.49 15.53
CA GLY A 26 -2.76 6.91 14.63
C GLY A 26 -2.61 6.12 13.33
N VAL A 27 -3.40 5.06 13.09
CA VAL A 27 -3.36 4.26 11.86
C VAL A 27 -4.62 4.50 11.04
N GLY A 28 -4.44 4.91 9.79
CA GLY A 28 -5.57 5.10 8.86
C GLY A 28 -6.31 3.79 8.57
N HIS A 29 -7.62 3.88 8.35
CA HIS A 29 -8.52 2.73 8.11
C HIS A 29 -7.96 1.71 7.11
N ALA A 30 -7.50 2.18 5.96
CA ALA A 30 -7.01 1.32 4.90
C ALA A 30 -5.73 0.54 5.29
N GLN A 31 -4.81 1.18 6.02
CA GLN A 31 -3.62 0.53 6.56
C GLN A 31 -3.99 -0.51 7.64
N ALA A 32 -4.91 -0.17 8.54
CA ALA A 32 -5.39 -1.11 9.55
C ALA A 32 -6.04 -2.36 8.94
N ILE A 33 -6.81 -2.20 7.85
CA ILE A 33 -7.37 -3.34 7.11
C ILE A 33 -6.27 -4.21 6.50
N VAL A 34 -5.27 -3.61 5.85
CA VAL A 34 -4.16 -4.36 5.24
C VAL A 34 -3.43 -5.18 6.30
N MET A 35 -3.11 -4.58 7.45
CA MET A 35 -2.48 -5.29 8.58
C MET A 35 -3.35 -6.46 9.06
N LYS A 36 -4.66 -6.24 9.27
CA LYS A 36 -5.59 -7.33 9.66
C LYS A 36 -5.66 -8.44 8.63
N LEU A 37 -5.66 -8.11 7.34
CA LEU A 37 -5.70 -9.10 6.27
C LEU A 37 -4.40 -9.89 6.16
N LEU A 38 -3.27 -9.30 6.53
CA LEU A 38 -1.94 -9.92 6.48
C LEU A 38 -1.56 -10.71 7.72
N ASP A 39 -2.37 -10.69 8.78
CA ASP A 39 -2.10 -11.43 10.01
C ASP A 39 -1.70 -12.89 9.71
N GLY A 40 -0.50 -13.27 10.16
CA GLY A 40 0.12 -14.57 9.92
C GLY A 40 0.83 -14.76 8.56
N LEU A 41 0.87 -13.74 7.72
CA LEU A 41 1.65 -13.69 6.46
C LEU A 41 2.69 -12.56 6.42
N ASP A 42 2.64 -11.62 7.35
CA ASP A 42 3.69 -10.62 7.55
C ASP A 42 5.03 -11.30 7.90
N GLY A 43 6.14 -10.65 7.61
CA GLY A 43 7.48 -11.20 7.85
C GLY A 43 7.91 -12.33 6.90
N CYS A 44 7.10 -12.69 5.91
CA CYS A 44 7.34 -13.85 5.04
C CYS A 44 8.00 -13.51 3.69
N TYR A 45 8.57 -12.31 3.52
CA TYR A 45 9.18 -11.84 2.27
C TYR A 45 8.22 -11.91 1.06
N ARG A 46 6.92 -11.71 1.30
CA ARG A 46 5.88 -11.72 0.27
C ARG A 46 5.58 -10.32 -0.24
N THR A 47 5.07 -10.24 -1.47
CA THR A 47 4.63 -8.99 -2.09
C THR A 47 3.11 -8.90 -2.08
N VAL A 48 2.60 -7.84 -1.47
CA VAL A 48 1.19 -7.46 -1.49
C VAL A 48 0.95 -6.56 -2.69
N VAL A 49 -0.03 -6.92 -3.52
CA VAL A 49 -0.49 -6.06 -4.61
C VAL A 49 -1.85 -5.49 -4.24
N ALA A 50 -1.97 -4.17 -4.21
CA ALA A 50 -3.17 -3.51 -3.71
C ALA A 50 -3.62 -2.31 -4.57
N ASP A 51 -4.92 -2.03 -4.54
CA ASP A 51 -5.50 -0.83 -5.16
C ASP A 51 -5.12 0.45 -4.40
N ASN A 52 -5.24 1.61 -5.07
CA ASN A 52 -4.91 2.92 -4.51
C ASN A 52 -5.63 3.28 -3.22
N PHE A 53 -6.79 2.67 -2.94
CA PHE A 53 -7.48 2.86 -1.68
C PHE A 53 -6.63 2.38 -0.49
N PHE A 54 -5.91 1.27 -0.66
CA PHE A 54 -5.13 0.59 0.37
C PHE A 54 -3.66 1.00 0.42
N THR A 55 -3.16 1.73 -0.57
CA THR A 55 -1.75 2.14 -0.61
C THR A 55 -1.52 3.51 0.05
N SER A 56 -0.39 3.62 0.73
CA SER A 56 0.21 4.89 1.17
C SER A 56 1.72 4.71 1.33
N ILE A 57 2.47 5.83 1.34
CA ILE A 57 3.91 5.79 1.64
C ILE A 57 4.16 5.26 3.07
N SER A 58 3.29 5.62 4.03
CA SER A 58 3.38 5.13 5.41
C SER A 58 3.23 3.61 5.50
N LEU A 59 2.27 3.04 4.77
CA LEU A 59 2.08 1.60 4.71
C LEU A 59 3.26 0.91 4.02
N ALA A 60 3.77 1.48 2.92
CA ALA A 60 4.94 0.92 2.23
C ALA A 60 6.16 0.82 3.16
N LYS A 61 6.42 1.87 3.97
CA LYS A 61 7.47 1.84 5.00
C LYS A 61 7.23 0.76 6.04
N TYR A 62 6.03 0.75 6.63
CA TYR A 62 5.67 -0.22 7.65
C TYR A 62 5.85 -1.66 7.19
N LEU A 63 5.34 -1.99 6.00
CA LEU A 63 5.47 -3.34 5.45
C LEU A 63 6.92 -3.70 5.15
N LEU A 64 7.70 -2.76 4.62
CA LEU A 64 9.11 -2.99 4.31
C LEU A 64 9.94 -3.26 5.57
N GLU A 65 9.66 -2.56 6.67
CA GLU A 65 10.27 -2.82 7.99
C GLU A 65 9.88 -4.21 8.56
N HIS A 66 8.80 -4.81 8.07
CA HIS A 66 8.29 -6.12 8.47
C HIS A 66 8.42 -7.16 7.35
N ASP A 67 9.50 -7.07 6.57
CA ASP A 67 9.86 -8.03 5.51
C ASP A 67 8.69 -8.36 4.56
N THR A 68 7.89 -7.36 4.22
CA THR A 68 6.74 -7.48 3.33
C THR A 68 6.77 -6.35 2.30
N TYR A 69 6.65 -6.67 1.02
CA TYR A 69 6.72 -5.67 -0.05
C TYR A 69 5.33 -5.22 -0.47
N LEU A 70 5.22 -3.96 -0.93
CA LEU A 70 3.97 -3.40 -1.44
C LEU A 70 4.14 -2.94 -2.89
N ILE A 71 3.21 -3.36 -3.75
CA ILE A 71 3.03 -2.83 -5.09
C ILE A 71 1.60 -2.33 -5.22
N GLY A 72 1.43 -1.12 -5.74
CA GLY A 72 0.12 -0.57 -6.01
C GLY A 72 0.22 0.82 -6.62
N THR A 73 -0.92 1.37 -7.02
CA THR A 73 -0.99 2.75 -7.54
C THR A 73 -1.25 3.70 -6.38
N LEU A 74 -0.69 4.90 -6.38
CA LEU A 74 -0.95 5.91 -5.36
C LEU A 74 -1.81 7.04 -5.95
N ARG A 75 -2.81 7.53 -5.21
CA ARG A 75 -3.55 8.72 -5.66
C ARG A 75 -2.63 9.94 -5.58
N SER A 76 -2.70 10.81 -6.59
CA SER A 76 -1.89 12.04 -6.66
C SER A 76 -2.01 12.91 -5.41
N ASN A 77 -3.21 13.00 -4.82
CA ASN A 77 -3.43 13.76 -3.59
C ASN A 77 -2.91 13.10 -2.31
N ARG A 78 -2.30 11.91 -2.37
CA ARG A 78 -1.74 11.15 -1.23
C ARG A 78 -0.21 11.10 -1.22
N VAL A 79 0.46 11.61 -2.25
CA VAL A 79 1.93 11.62 -2.34
C VAL A 79 2.57 12.67 -1.41
N GLY A 80 1.77 13.67 -0.98
CA GLY A 80 2.24 14.82 -0.20
C GLY A 80 2.53 16.01 -1.11
N SER A 81 2.19 17.21 -0.63
CA SER A 81 2.44 18.47 -1.35
C SER A 81 3.95 18.67 -1.56
N GLY A 82 4.39 18.88 -2.80
CA GLY A 82 5.80 19.12 -3.15
C GLY A 82 6.58 17.91 -3.66
N THR A 83 5.91 16.80 -4.01
CA THR A 83 6.62 15.68 -4.65
C THR A 83 6.77 15.94 -6.14
N LYS A 84 8.02 16.12 -6.59
CA LYS A 84 8.39 16.48 -7.98
C LYS A 84 7.77 15.58 -9.05
N VAL A 85 7.50 14.31 -8.74
CA VAL A 85 6.78 13.36 -9.62
C VAL A 85 5.43 13.91 -10.11
N LEU A 86 4.76 14.73 -9.31
CA LEU A 86 3.46 15.30 -9.66
C LEU A 86 3.55 16.61 -10.46
N GLU A 87 4.74 17.21 -10.54
CA GLU A 87 4.95 18.55 -11.10
C GLU A 87 5.55 18.53 -12.52
N ASP A 88 6.14 17.41 -12.93
CA ASP A 88 6.83 17.30 -14.22
C ASP A 88 5.85 17.05 -15.38
N ASN A 89 5.89 17.90 -16.41
CA ASN A 89 5.18 17.68 -17.67
C ASN A 89 5.93 16.67 -18.53
N LEU A 90 5.61 15.38 -18.37
CA LEU A 90 6.21 14.30 -19.14
C LEU A 90 5.59 14.16 -20.53
N SER A 91 6.43 13.86 -21.52
CA SER A 91 6.00 13.48 -22.86
C SER A 91 5.38 12.08 -22.84
N ARG A 92 4.53 11.77 -23.82
CA ARG A 92 3.93 10.44 -23.94
C ARG A 92 5.02 9.37 -24.06
N GLY A 93 5.03 8.43 -23.12
CA GLY A 93 5.99 7.32 -23.06
C GLY A 93 7.20 7.59 -22.17
N GLU A 94 7.35 8.81 -21.66
CA GLU A 94 8.34 9.11 -20.63
C GLU A 94 7.82 8.66 -19.26
N VAL A 95 8.74 8.20 -18.42
CA VAL A 95 8.48 7.74 -17.06
C VAL A 95 9.50 8.39 -16.14
N TYR A 96 9.02 9.01 -15.07
CA TYR A 96 9.85 9.62 -14.05
C TYR A 96 9.57 8.96 -12.71
N GLY A 97 10.63 8.59 -11.99
CA GLY A 97 10.49 7.95 -10.69
C GLY A 97 11.44 8.53 -9.65
N LEU A 98 11.00 8.48 -8.40
CA LEU A 98 11.79 8.80 -7.22
C LEU A 98 11.98 7.53 -6.39
N GLN A 99 13.14 7.43 -5.73
CA GLN A 99 13.41 6.33 -4.81
C GLN A 99 13.97 6.88 -3.50
N SER A 100 13.40 6.46 -2.37
CA SER A 100 13.98 6.76 -1.05
C SER A 100 15.22 5.89 -0.79
N GLN A 101 16.07 6.31 0.15
CA GLN A 101 17.24 5.51 0.57
C GLN A 101 16.83 4.13 1.11
N ASP A 102 15.66 4.06 1.75
CA ASP A 102 15.10 2.84 2.31
C ASP A 102 14.56 1.89 1.22
N GLY A 103 14.60 2.26 -0.06
CA GLY A 103 14.21 1.39 -1.18
C GLY A 103 12.78 1.54 -1.68
N ILE A 104 12.01 2.50 -1.15
CA ILE A 104 10.65 2.77 -1.64
C ILE A 104 10.72 3.57 -2.93
N LYS A 105 10.11 3.03 -3.99
CA LYS A 105 10.09 3.64 -5.31
C LYS A 105 8.70 4.14 -5.67
N LEU A 106 8.61 5.40 -6.07
CA LEU A 106 7.45 6.03 -6.69
C LEU A 106 7.76 6.23 -8.18
N ILE A 107 6.86 5.79 -9.05
CA ILE A 107 7.01 5.83 -10.52
C ILE A 107 5.70 6.36 -11.10
#